data_AF-A0A2E5E1N3-F1
#
_entry.id   AF-A0A2E5E1N3-F1
#
_cell.length_a   1.000
_cell.length_b   1.000
_cell.length_c   1.000
_cell.angle_alpha   90.00
_cell.angle_beta   90.00
_cell.angle_gamma   90.00
#
_symmetry.space_group_name_H-M   'P 1'
#
loop_
_entity.id
_entity.type
_entity.pdbx_description
1 polymer ?
#
loop_
_entity_poly.entity_id
_entity_poly.type
_entity_poly.pdbx_seq_one_letter_code
_entity_poly.pdbx_strand_id
1 'polypeptide(L)'
;MIRDRSFILILLLLTMSLVGCSKSQWVTSGPVDSPTDGLSMDLFLEGSAQKLVRYRFNGTGTLWFAGGVAVTNDKTSWEGRLNPEQGRAIVAAVRKGRWFTNPPSGDGSESETWTIHAWSRDNLTASFKVYGKSESVQEVYDILNKASSARFDEFLSTMPKPSLDQQMDLRNATMVGEDPGVAGETGDLE
;
A
#
# COMPACT_ATOMS: atom_id res chain seq x y z
N MET A 1 67.91 -9.40 2.04
CA MET A 1 66.81 -8.66 2.72
C MET A 1 65.92 -8.07 1.64
N ILE A 2 64.60 -8.04 1.83
CA ILE A 2 63.54 -7.66 0.85
C ILE A 2 63.02 -8.85 0.04
N ARG A 3 62.17 -9.71 0.63
CA ARG A 3 61.24 -10.55 -0.17
C ARG A 3 60.02 -11.12 0.56
N ASP A 4 59.42 -10.45 1.56
CA ASP A 4 58.28 -11.05 2.30
C ASP A 4 57.19 -10.04 2.70
N ARG A 5 56.77 -9.15 1.80
CA ARG A 5 55.66 -8.20 2.10
C ARG A 5 54.50 -8.19 1.11
N SER A 6 54.61 -8.90 -0.02
CA SER A 6 53.58 -8.83 -1.08
C SER A 6 52.48 -9.90 -0.98
N PHE A 7 52.58 -10.87 -0.07
CA PHE A 7 51.61 -11.97 0.03
C PHE A 7 50.42 -11.70 0.97
N ILE A 8 50.50 -10.69 1.84
CA ILE A 8 49.43 -10.41 2.82
C ILE A 8 48.31 -9.53 2.21
N LEU A 9 48.59 -8.80 1.13
CA LEU A 9 47.60 -7.90 0.50
C LEU A 9 46.63 -8.58 -0.47
N ILE A 10 46.90 -9.82 -0.91
CA ILE A 10 46.03 -10.53 -1.87
C ILE A 10 44.96 -11.38 -1.14
N LEU A 11 45.17 -11.76 0.12
CA LEU A 11 44.22 -12.60 0.87
C LEU A 11 43.00 -11.82 1.42
N LEU A 12 43.05 -10.49 1.44
CA LEU A 12 41.98 -9.63 1.96
C LEU A 12 40.94 -9.21 0.90
N LEU A 13 41.17 -9.52 -0.38
CA LEU A 13 40.28 -9.15 -1.50
C LEU A 13 39.28 -10.25 -1.88
N LEU A 14 39.35 -11.45 -1.27
CA LEU A 14 38.50 -12.59 -1.64
C LEU A 14 37.26 -12.80 -0.75
N THR A 15 37.02 -11.95 0.24
CA THR A 15 35.92 -12.11 1.22
C THR A 15 34.67 -11.26 0.93
N MET A 16 34.62 -10.52 -0.19
CA MET A 16 33.53 -9.58 -0.51
C MET A 16 32.57 -10.01 -1.64
N SER A 17 32.46 -11.31 -1.95
CA SER A 17 31.59 -11.77 -3.06
C SER A 17 30.34 -12.56 -2.64
N LEU A 18 29.96 -12.53 -1.36
CA LEU A 18 28.70 -13.10 -0.89
C LEU A 18 27.68 -12.01 -0.57
N VAL A 19 27.43 -11.11 -1.53
CA VAL A 19 26.15 -10.37 -1.56
C VAL A 19 25.10 -11.37 -2.02
N GLY A 20 24.67 -12.22 -1.08
CA GLY A 20 23.56 -13.13 -1.31
C GLY A 20 22.37 -12.29 -1.77
N CYS A 21 21.76 -12.68 -2.90
CA CYS A 21 20.44 -12.23 -3.27
C CYS A 21 19.50 -12.54 -2.08
N SER A 22 19.29 -11.55 -1.21
CA SER A 22 18.37 -11.62 -0.10
C SER A 22 17.00 -11.85 -0.71
N LYS A 23 16.52 -13.10 -0.66
CA LYS A 23 15.14 -13.41 -0.99
C LYS A 23 14.27 -12.53 -0.12
N SER A 24 13.35 -11.82 -0.76
CA SER A 24 12.45 -10.87 -0.12
C SER A 24 11.79 -11.48 1.11
N GLN A 25 12.23 -11.05 2.29
CA GLN A 25 11.92 -11.65 3.61
C GLN A 25 10.43 -11.63 3.99
N TRP A 26 9.59 -10.92 3.24
CA TRP A 26 8.16 -10.79 3.54
C TRP A 26 7.33 -11.98 3.04
N VAL A 27 7.80 -12.77 2.08
CA VAL A 27 7.05 -13.93 1.56
C VAL A 27 7.15 -15.08 2.56
N THR A 28 6.01 -15.53 3.08
CA THR A 28 5.93 -16.63 4.06
C THR A 28 4.80 -17.56 3.68
N SER A 29 4.94 -18.86 3.94
CA SER A 29 3.90 -19.87 3.67
C SER A 29 2.79 -19.91 4.73
N GLY A 30 2.92 -19.15 5.82
CA GLY A 30 1.96 -19.09 6.93
C GLY A 30 1.72 -20.44 7.63
N PRO A 31 1.07 -20.44 8.81
CA PRO A 31 0.54 -21.67 9.39
C PRO A 31 -0.69 -22.18 8.62
N VAL A 32 -1.14 -23.42 8.88
CA VAL A 32 -2.26 -24.06 8.17
C VAL A 32 -3.58 -23.29 8.36
N ASP A 33 -3.75 -22.68 9.52
CA ASP A 33 -4.91 -21.90 9.95
C ASP A 33 -4.81 -20.41 9.59
N SER A 34 -3.86 -20.03 8.74
CA SER A 34 -3.70 -18.63 8.34
C SER A 34 -4.90 -18.11 7.53
N PRO A 35 -5.25 -16.82 7.64
CA PRO A 35 -6.40 -16.26 6.95
C PRO A 35 -6.29 -16.38 5.42
N THR A 36 -5.07 -16.45 4.88
CA THR A 36 -4.78 -16.51 3.44
C THR A 36 -4.43 -17.92 2.96
N ASP A 37 -4.58 -18.95 3.80
CA ASP A 37 -4.20 -20.35 3.46
C ASP A 37 -2.75 -20.47 2.95
N GLY A 38 -1.86 -19.63 3.49
CA GLY A 38 -0.45 -19.54 3.09
C GLY A 38 -0.16 -18.81 1.78
N LEU A 39 -1.18 -18.22 1.14
CA LEU A 39 -0.99 -17.33 0.00
C LEU A 39 -0.27 -16.05 0.41
N SER A 40 0.80 -15.73 -0.31
CA SER A 40 1.43 -14.41 -0.32
C SER A 40 1.26 -13.75 -1.69
N MET A 41 1.13 -12.42 -1.74
CA MET A 41 0.95 -11.68 -2.98
C MET A 41 1.57 -10.29 -2.93
N ASP A 42 2.14 -9.86 -4.06
CA ASP A 42 2.49 -8.50 -4.39
C ASP A 42 1.64 -8.08 -5.59
N LEU A 43 0.77 -7.09 -5.39
CA LEU A 43 -0.14 -6.57 -6.39
C LEU A 43 0.13 -5.09 -6.54
N PHE A 44 0.66 -4.71 -7.71
CA PHE A 44 0.98 -3.34 -8.05
C PHE A 44 0.07 -2.88 -9.20
N LEU A 45 -0.59 -1.75 -9.01
CA LEU A 45 -1.42 -1.06 -9.97
C LEU A 45 -0.74 0.24 -10.40
N GLU A 46 -0.58 0.39 -11.70
CA GLU A 46 -0.26 1.64 -12.37
C GLU A 46 -1.45 2.05 -13.24
N GLY A 47 -2.11 3.15 -12.91
CA GLY A 47 -3.25 3.67 -13.67
C GLY A 47 -2.98 5.04 -14.29
N SER A 48 -3.95 5.55 -15.03
CA SER A 48 -3.94 6.91 -15.55
C SER A 48 -3.73 7.97 -14.45
N ALA A 49 -3.13 9.11 -14.81
CA ALA A 49 -2.85 10.23 -13.91
C ALA A 49 -1.95 9.90 -12.70
N GLN A 50 -0.91 9.06 -12.89
CA GLN A 50 0.05 8.68 -11.85
C GLN A 50 -0.59 7.96 -10.64
N LYS A 51 -1.72 7.28 -10.86
CA LYS A 51 -2.32 6.41 -9.84
C LYS A 51 -1.40 5.22 -9.61
N LEU A 52 -0.58 5.30 -8.57
CA LEU A 52 0.30 4.21 -8.12
C LEU A 52 -0.24 3.62 -6.82
N VAL A 53 -0.57 2.34 -6.83
CA VAL A 53 -1.05 1.61 -5.65
C VAL A 53 -0.35 0.27 -5.57
N ARG A 54 0.19 -0.08 -4.41
CA ARG A 54 0.78 -1.40 -4.16
C ARG A 54 0.21 -2.01 -2.90
N TYR A 55 -0.27 -3.24 -3.03
CA TYR A 55 -0.66 -4.12 -1.94
C TYR A 55 0.33 -5.26 -1.87
N ARG A 56 0.86 -5.52 -0.68
CA ARG A 56 1.58 -6.76 -0.39
C ARG A 56 0.91 -7.43 0.79
N PHE A 57 0.71 -8.75 0.73
CA PHE A 57 0.37 -9.50 1.93
C PHE A 57 1.10 -10.84 1.94
N ASN A 58 1.40 -11.34 3.13
CA ASN A 58 2.09 -12.61 3.28
C ASN A 58 1.15 -13.75 3.70
N GLY A 59 1.69 -14.97 3.78
CA GLY A 59 0.94 -16.15 4.19
C GLY A 59 0.40 -16.09 5.62
N THR A 60 0.83 -15.17 6.47
CA THR A 60 0.25 -14.97 7.82
C THR A 60 -0.90 -13.96 7.83
N GLY A 61 -1.18 -13.30 6.70
CA GLY A 61 -2.21 -12.28 6.55
C GLY A 61 -1.79 -10.87 6.93
N THR A 62 -0.50 -10.61 7.18
CA THR A 62 -0.02 -9.23 7.32
C THR A 62 -0.14 -8.52 5.97
N LEU A 63 -0.77 -7.35 5.95
CA LEU A 63 -1.04 -6.53 4.78
C LEU A 63 -0.24 -5.23 4.85
N TRP A 64 0.52 -4.94 3.81
CA TRP A 64 1.22 -3.68 3.58
C TRP A 64 0.59 -2.95 2.41
N PHE A 65 0.32 -1.67 2.60
CA PHE A 65 -0.19 -0.79 1.56
C PHE A 65 0.81 0.35 1.29
N ALA A 66 0.95 0.71 0.02
CA ALA A 66 1.64 1.91 -0.41
C ALA A 66 0.84 2.63 -1.50
N GLY A 67 0.75 3.95 -1.42
CA GLY A 67 0.12 4.80 -2.42
C GLY A 67 1.02 5.95 -2.90
N GLY A 68 0.90 6.31 -4.17
CA GLY A 68 1.58 7.46 -4.77
C GLY A 68 3.11 7.41 -4.59
N VAL A 69 3.67 8.48 -4.03
CA VAL A 69 5.11 8.65 -3.80
C VAL A 69 5.71 7.60 -2.85
N ALA A 70 4.88 6.94 -2.02
CA ALA A 70 5.37 5.83 -1.20
C ALA A 70 5.78 4.63 -2.08
N VAL A 71 5.02 4.35 -3.14
CA VAL A 71 5.32 3.26 -4.09
C VAL A 71 6.64 3.53 -4.81
N THR A 72 6.85 4.75 -5.30
CA THR A 72 8.08 5.12 -6.04
C THR A 72 9.33 5.05 -5.18
N ASN A 73 9.18 5.23 -3.86
CA ASN A 73 10.27 5.14 -2.89
C ASN A 73 10.40 3.76 -2.23
N ASP A 74 9.64 2.76 -2.68
CA ASP A 74 9.52 1.42 -2.06
C ASP A 74 9.24 1.47 -0.54
N LYS A 75 8.43 2.46 -0.12
CA LYS A 75 8.00 2.65 1.26
C LYS A 75 6.58 2.15 1.45
N THR A 76 6.34 1.53 2.60
CA THR A 76 4.99 1.21 3.09
C THR A 76 4.35 2.48 3.64
N SER A 77 3.14 2.81 3.17
CA SER A 77 2.32 3.89 3.74
C SER A 77 1.69 3.47 5.07
N TRP A 78 1.17 2.25 5.16
CA TRP A 78 0.72 1.66 6.44
C TRP A 78 0.70 0.12 6.38
N GLU A 79 0.64 -0.49 7.57
CA GLU A 79 0.56 -1.94 7.78
C GLU A 79 -0.66 -2.31 8.62
N GLY A 80 -1.32 -3.42 8.28
CA GLY A 80 -2.39 -4.02 9.06
C GLY A 80 -2.51 -5.52 8.80
N ARG A 81 -3.71 -6.07 9.00
CA ARG A 81 -3.94 -7.51 8.93
C ARG A 81 -5.25 -7.84 8.23
N LEU A 82 -5.21 -8.81 7.32
CA LEU A 82 -6.40 -9.39 6.72
C LEU A 82 -7.14 -10.22 7.76
N ASN A 83 -8.44 -10.00 7.87
CA ASN A 83 -9.27 -10.91 8.64
C ASN A 83 -9.48 -12.25 7.88
N PRO A 84 -9.94 -13.32 8.56
CA PRO A 84 -10.12 -14.61 7.92
C PRO A 84 -11.10 -14.63 6.75
N GLU A 85 -12.13 -13.77 6.78
CA GLU A 85 -13.10 -13.68 5.68
C GLU A 85 -12.48 -13.08 4.42
N GLN A 86 -11.76 -11.96 4.57
CA GLN A 86 -11.04 -11.29 3.50
C GLN A 86 -9.97 -12.21 2.88
N GLY A 87 -9.18 -12.88 3.72
CA GLY A 87 -8.13 -13.78 3.24
C GLY A 87 -8.72 -14.96 2.45
N ARG A 88 -9.80 -15.59 2.93
CA ARG A 88 -10.49 -16.66 2.18
C ARG A 88 -11.10 -16.17 0.87
N ALA A 89 -11.68 -14.96 0.86
CA ALA A 89 -12.24 -14.37 -0.36
C ALA A 89 -11.15 -14.14 -1.42
N ILE A 90 -9.96 -13.65 -1.01
CA ILE A 90 -8.81 -13.49 -1.90
C ILE A 90 -8.35 -14.85 -2.46
N VAL A 91 -8.20 -15.87 -1.61
CA VAL A 91 -7.80 -17.22 -2.04
C VAL A 91 -8.82 -17.78 -3.04
N ALA A 92 -10.11 -17.61 -2.79
CA ALA A 92 -11.18 -18.04 -3.68
C ALA A 92 -11.10 -17.33 -5.06
N ALA A 93 -10.89 -16.01 -5.07
CA ALA A 93 -10.75 -15.24 -6.31
C ALA A 93 -9.52 -15.67 -7.13
N VAL A 94 -8.37 -15.89 -6.47
CA VAL A 94 -7.14 -16.39 -7.11
C VAL A 94 -7.34 -17.79 -7.69
N ARG A 95 -8.03 -18.67 -6.97
CA ARG A 95 -8.36 -20.03 -7.44
C ARG A 95 -9.33 -20.00 -8.61
N LYS A 96 -10.39 -19.20 -8.53
CA LYS A 96 -11.39 -18.98 -9.59
C LYS A 96 -10.72 -18.47 -10.87
N GLY A 97 -9.79 -17.52 -10.74
CA GLY A 97 -8.99 -16.99 -11.85
C GLY A 97 -7.86 -17.90 -12.32
N ARG A 98 -7.63 -19.05 -11.66
CA ARG A 98 -6.60 -20.05 -12.00
C ARG A 98 -5.18 -19.48 -12.11
N TRP A 99 -4.82 -18.49 -11.29
CA TRP A 99 -3.60 -17.68 -11.48
C TRP A 99 -2.29 -18.48 -11.60
N PHE A 100 -2.19 -19.62 -10.91
CA PHE A 100 -0.99 -20.48 -10.94
C PHE A 100 -0.90 -21.45 -12.13
N THR A 101 -1.98 -21.62 -12.90
CA THR A 101 -2.02 -22.57 -14.04
C THR A 101 -2.31 -21.90 -15.36
N ASN A 102 -3.18 -20.88 -15.35
CA ASN A 102 -3.53 -20.09 -16.51
C ASN A 102 -3.81 -18.67 -16.03
N PRO A 103 -2.77 -17.83 -15.91
CA PRO A 103 -2.92 -16.46 -15.43
C PRO A 103 -3.99 -15.70 -16.20
N PRO A 104 -4.82 -14.89 -15.52
CA PRO A 104 -5.85 -14.12 -16.20
C PRO A 104 -5.23 -13.09 -17.14
N SER A 105 -5.85 -12.89 -18.30
CA SER A 105 -5.61 -11.74 -19.16
C SER A 105 -6.61 -10.63 -18.85
N GLY A 106 -6.25 -9.40 -19.22
CA GLY A 106 -7.17 -8.27 -19.16
C GLY A 106 -7.85 -8.02 -20.52
N ASP A 107 -8.57 -6.92 -20.63
CA ASP A 107 -9.20 -6.45 -21.88
C ASP A 107 -8.21 -5.79 -22.86
N GLY A 108 -6.93 -5.62 -22.46
CA GLY A 108 -5.87 -5.05 -23.28
C GLY A 108 -5.80 -3.52 -23.23
N SER A 109 -6.65 -2.86 -22.43
CA SER A 109 -6.55 -1.41 -22.23
C SER A 109 -5.28 -1.05 -21.46
N GLU A 110 -4.51 -0.06 -21.94
CA GLU A 110 -3.33 0.45 -21.22
C GLU A 110 -3.70 1.47 -20.13
N SER A 111 -4.98 1.75 -19.90
CA SER A 111 -5.42 2.71 -18.88
C SER A 111 -5.07 2.30 -17.45
N GLU A 112 -4.96 0.98 -17.20
CA GLU A 112 -4.53 0.37 -15.96
C GLU A 112 -3.62 -0.82 -16.28
N THR A 113 -2.46 -0.89 -15.64
CA THR A 113 -1.54 -2.02 -15.71
C THR A 113 -1.37 -2.60 -14.33
N TRP A 114 -1.67 -3.89 -14.21
CA TRP A 114 -1.45 -4.65 -12.99
C TRP A 114 -0.19 -5.49 -13.14
N THR A 115 0.71 -5.41 -12.17
CA THR A 115 1.84 -6.34 -12.03
C THR A 115 1.59 -7.18 -10.79
N ILE A 116 1.51 -8.50 -10.97
CA ILE A 116 1.16 -9.45 -9.92
C ILE A 116 2.30 -10.45 -9.75
N HIS A 117 2.71 -10.64 -8.49
CA HIS A 117 3.48 -11.79 -8.06
C HIS A 117 2.72 -12.51 -6.94
N ALA A 118 2.54 -13.81 -7.05
CA ALA A 118 1.85 -14.61 -6.05
C ALA A 118 2.63 -15.88 -5.72
N TRP A 119 2.57 -16.29 -4.46
CA TRP A 119 3.21 -17.48 -3.92
C TRP A 119 2.20 -18.28 -3.11
N SER A 120 2.02 -19.55 -3.45
CA SER A 120 1.15 -20.46 -2.69
C SER A 120 1.92 -21.21 -1.60
N ARG A 121 1.20 -21.82 -0.68
CA ARG A 121 1.75 -22.76 0.31
C ARG A 121 2.47 -23.95 -0.35
N ASP A 122 1.97 -24.42 -1.48
CA ASP A 122 2.51 -25.57 -2.22
C ASP A 122 3.74 -25.24 -3.08
N ASN A 123 4.41 -24.10 -2.79
CA ASN A 123 5.55 -23.57 -3.54
C ASN A 123 5.26 -23.25 -5.01
N LEU A 124 4.00 -23.19 -5.43
CA LEU A 124 3.64 -22.64 -6.74
C LEU A 124 3.85 -21.14 -6.73
N THR A 125 4.41 -20.63 -7.82
CA THR A 125 4.63 -19.19 -8.04
C THR A 125 3.92 -18.76 -9.31
N ALA A 126 3.34 -17.55 -9.29
CA ALA A 126 2.77 -16.92 -10.46
C ALA A 126 3.33 -15.50 -10.57
N SER A 127 3.72 -15.11 -11.78
CA SER A 127 4.24 -13.77 -12.06
C SER A 127 3.72 -13.35 -13.43
N PHE A 128 2.86 -12.35 -13.47
CA PHE A 128 2.22 -11.93 -14.71
C PHE A 128 1.82 -10.46 -14.66
N LYS A 129 1.55 -9.90 -15.84
CA LYS A 129 1.00 -8.56 -16.02
C LYS A 129 -0.37 -8.65 -16.67
N VAL A 130 -1.28 -7.78 -16.24
CA VAL A 130 -2.63 -7.65 -16.78
C VAL A 130 -2.82 -6.22 -17.26
N TYR A 131 -3.20 -6.07 -18.52
CA TYR A 131 -3.52 -4.77 -19.12
C TYR A 131 -5.04 -4.59 -19.11
N GLY A 132 -5.48 -3.57 -18.40
CA GLY A 132 -6.86 -3.17 -18.26
C GLY A 132 -7.64 -4.06 -17.30
N LYS A 133 -8.91 -4.36 -17.62
CA LYS A 133 -9.82 -5.00 -16.68
C LYS A 133 -9.72 -6.52 -16.72
N SER A 134 -9.66 -7.13 -15.54
CA SER A 134 -9.77 -8.58 -15.37
C SER A 134 -10.61 -8.89 -14.13
N GLU A 135 -11.66 -9.71 -14.27
CA GLU A 135 -12.63 -9.98 -13.20
C GLU A 135 -11.95 -10.49 -11.92
N SER A 136 -11.08 -11.50 -12.03
CA SER A 136 -10.42 -12.08 -10.85
C SER A 136 -9.40 -11.13 -10.19
N VAL A 137 -8.74 -10.27 -10.97
CA VAL A 137 -7.81 -9.26 -10.43
C VAL A 137 -8.59 -8.14 -9.75
N GLN A 138 -9.70 -7.70 -10.35
CA GLN A 138 -10.58 -6.70 -9.80
C GLN A 138 -11.20 -7.17 -8.47
N GLU A 139 -11.65 -8.43 -8.42
CA GLU A 139 -12.21 -9.03 -7.21
C GLU A 139 -11.20 -9.01 -6.04
N VAL A 140 -9.94 -9.38 -6.31
CA VAL A 140 -8.85 -9.29 -5.32
C VAL A 140 -8.59 -7.84 -4.91
N TYR A 141 -8.49 -6.93 -5.88
CA TYR A 141 -8.25 -5.51 -5.61
C TYR A 141 -9.37 -4.90 -4.76
N ASP A 142 -10.63 -5.19 -5.06
CA ASP A 142 -11.79 -4.65 -4.34
C ASP A 142 -11.78 -5.10 -2.87
N ILE A 143 -11.42 -6.36 -2.60
CA ILE A 143 -11.27 -6.87 -1.22
C ILE A 143 -10.16 -6.12 -0.48
N LEU A 144 -8.99 -5.95 -1.11
CA LEU A 144 -7.84 -5.26 -0.52
C LEU A 144 -8.11 -3.76 -0.32
N ASN A 145 -8.76 -3.13 -1.28
CA ASN A 145 -9.18 -1.74 -1.20
C ASN A 145 -10.19 -1.55 -0.07
N LYS A 146 -11.21 -2.41 0.03
CA LYS A 146 -12.17 -2.39 1.14
C LYS A 146 -11.49 -2.59 2.50
N ALA A 147 -10.54 -3.52 2.61
CA ALA A 147 -9.77 -3.73 3.83
C ALA A 147 -8.96 -2.48 4.22
N SER A 148 -8.50 -1.73 3.22
CA SER A 148 -7.73 -0.49 3.41
C SER A 148 -8.60 0.69 3.82
N SER A 149 -9.74 0.87 3.16
CA SER A 149 -10.69 1.94 3.44
C SER A 149 -11.30 1.80 4.83
N ALA A 150 -11.63 0.59 5.27
CA ALA A 150 -12.20 0.34 6.60
C ALA A 150 -11.30 0.87 7.74
N ARG A 151 -9.97 0.83 7.57
CA ARG A 151 -9.03 1.41 8.53
C ARG A 151 -9.08 2.93 8.55
N PHE A 152 -9.20 3.56 7.38
CA PHE A 152 -9.33 5.01 7.30
C PHE A 152 -10.61 5.46 7.98
N ASP A 153 -11.71 4.75 7.76
CA ASP A 153 -12.99 5.01 8.43
C ASP A 153 -12.89 4.85 9.96
N GLU A 154 -12.21 3.80 10.42
CA GLU A 154 -11.93 3.60 11.85
C GLU A 154 -11.12 4.77 12.42
N PHE A 155 -10.03 5.17 11.76
CA PHE A 155 -9.22 6.32 12.17
C PHE A 155 -10.05 7.60 12.23
N LEU A 156 -10.84 7.90 11.19
CA LEU A 156 -11.71 9.07 11.17
C LEU A 156 -12.75 9.04 12.29
N SER A 157 -13.29 7.86 12.62
CA SER A 157 -14.29 7.71 13.68
C SER A 157 -13.73 7.98 15.09
N THR A 158 -12.42 7.83 15.27
CA THR A 158 -11.72 8.12 16.54
C THR A 158 -11.33 9.58 16.70
N MET A 159 -11.40 10.38 15.63
CA MET A 159 -11.07 11.80 15.73
C MET A 159 -12.15 12.51 16.57
N PRO A 160 -11.76 13.47 17.44
CA PRO A 160 -12.71 14.30 18.16
C PRO A 160 -13.68 14.94 17.17
N LYS A 161 -14.98 14.65 17.33
CA LYS A 161 -16.00 15.35 16.57
C LYS A 161 -15.97 16.81 17.06
N PRO A 162 -15.83 17.81 16.16
CA PRO A 162 -15.91 19.20 16.60
C PRO A 162 -17.24 19.38 17.32
N SER A 163 -17.20 19.81 18.59
CA SER A 163 -18.44 20.03 19.32
C SER A 163 -19.20 21.17 18.66
N LEU A 164 -20.52 21.07 18.63
CA LEU A 164 -21.39 22.15 18.15
C LEU A 164 -21.05 23.47 18.90
N ASP A 165 -20.73 23.35 20.18
CA ASP A 165 -20.33 24.46 21.05
C ASP A 165 -19.02 25.13 20.57
N GLN A 166 -17.98 24.37 20.18
CA GLN A 166 -16.75 24.93 19.62
C GLN A 166 -16.99 25.66 18.29
N GLN A 167 -17.95 25.21 17.47
CA GLN A 167 -18.31 25.90 16.24
C GLN A 167 -19.13 27.17 16.50
N MET A 168 -20.00 27.15 17.51
CA MET A 168 -20.78 28.33 17.93
C MET A 168 -19.88 29.40 18.58
N ASP A 169 -18.90 28.99 19.38
CA ASP A 169 -17.93 29.90 20.00
C ASP A 169 -17.02 30.57 18.96
N LEU A 170 -16.53 29.82 17.97
CA LEU A 170 -15.75 30.38 16.85
C LEU A 170 -16.60 31.36 16.01
N ARG A 171 -17.87 31.04 15.77
CA ARG A 171 -18.78 31.93 15.04
C ARG A 171 -19.03 33.23 15.80
N ASN A 172 -19.28 33.13 17.11
CA ASN A 172 -19.49 34.31 17.96
C ASN A 172 -18.23 35.16 18.07
N ALA A 173 -17.05 34.56 18.16
CA ALA A 173 -15.77 35.29 18.16
C ALA A 173 -15.50 36.03 16.83
N THR A 174 -15.95 35.48 15.70
CA THR A 174 -15.79 36.13 14.39
C THR A 174 -16.75 37.31 14.20
N MET A 175 -17.96 37.23 14.75
CA MET A 175 -18.94 38.34 14.69
C MET A 175 -18.64 39.50 15.65
N VAL A 176 -17.81 39.29 16.68
CA VAL A 176 -17.41 40.34 17.63
C VAL A 176 -16.15 41.09 17.16
N GLY A 177 -15.41 40.56 16.18
CA GLY A 177 -14.19 41.18 15.63
C GLY A 177 -14.42 42.10 14.43
N GLU A 178 -15.63 42.16 13.88
CA GLU A 178 -15.97 43.07 12.79
C GLU A 178 -16.62 44.31 13.38
N ASP A 179 -15.79 45.27 13.79
CA ASP A 179 -16.21 46.62 14.18
C ASP A 179 -16.32 47.49 12.90
N PRO A 180 -17.52 47.74 12.36
CA PRO A 180 -17.72 48.74 11.31
C PRO A 180 -17.68 50.14 11.94
N GLY A 181 -16.51 50.52 12.47
CA GLY A 181 -16.37 51.59 13.45
C GLY A 181 -15.40 52.70 13.08
N VAL A 182 -15.29 53.13 11.81
CA VAL A 182 -14.74 54.46 11.49
C VAL A 182 -15.50 55.11 10.32
N ALA A 183 -16.74 55.53 10.60
CA ALA A 183 -17.34 56.67 9.91
C ALA A 183 -16.97 57.93 10.71
N GLY A 184 -15.80 58.50 10.38
CA GLY A 184 -15.37 59.80 10.88
C GLY A 184 -16.02 60.92 10.06
N GLU A 185 -17.17 61.35 10.54
CA GLU A 185 -17.90 62.56 10.15
C GLU A 185 -17.18 63.81 10.69
N THR A 186 -16.83 64.73 9.79
CA THR A 186 -16.66 66.17 10.06
C THR A 186 -17.23 66.87 8.83
N GLY A 187 -18.34 67.60 8.86
CA GLY A 187 -18.77 68.53 9.89
C GLY A 187 -18.44 69.95 9.41
N ASP A 188 -19.32 70.46 8.55
CA ASP A 188 -19.87 71.82 8.53
C ASP A 188 -19.02 73.11 8.36
N LEU A 189 -19.55 73.92 7.42
CA LEU A 189 -19.83 75.37 7.49
C LEU A 189 -18.65 76.37 7.57
N GLU A 190 -18.33 77.01 6.43
CA GLU A 190 -18.64 78.42 6.08
C GLU A 190 -18.11 78.79 4.68
#